data_AF-A0A5D2WTJ8-F1
#
_entry.id   AF-A0A5D2WTJ8-F1
#
_cell.length_a   1.000
_cell.length_b   1.000
_cell.length_c   1.000
_cell.angle_alpha   90.00
_cell.angle_beta   90.00
_cell.angle_gamma   90.00
#
_symmetry.space_group_name_H-M   'P 1'
#
loop_
_entity.id
_entity.type
_entity.pdbx_description
1 polymer ?
#
loop_
_entity_poly.entity_id
_entity_poly.type
_entity_poly.pdbx_seq_one_letter_code
_entity_poly.pdbx_strand_id
1 'polypeptide(L)'
;MGTLLSSHGFSLFLLWTFTLYGLCLSFSPIDNYLINSGASLDSVVDNRRFISDSSNSPDSHLSSGRTFSLCAGTLLPGLPQIYHTARVFNSPSKYVFNVKDPGTHMVRLHFHRFNSSRLDLGNSRFHVLVNGLVALTNFSGGDLVNPKVEIRFVPAKKSNFAFVNAIEVISAPKDLVLETAQYVNGDKIEEFQGLNKQAFETMYRVTVGGPKVTPFNDSLWRTWIPDDEYLKSSEGSNKVYFGGRIKYQDGGASREVGPDNVYDSARLIRSKNASIPNVNLTWEFPVSEDYKYLVRMHFCDIASISLGLLYFNVYVNEHLAYKDLDLSDVTNYMLASPFYADFVVDAGRSGVITVSVGPSSKSMGYTVDAILNGVEIMKMNNSVCSLDGKVPAELIMKCWPRRTLGILLPLIALACLLLSLSAIVHRRKSNAELFPWSKLPTDIHEISPKQAKLQLSNIVT
;
A
#
# COMPACT_ATOMS: atom_id res chain seq x y z
N MET A 1 44.80 -31.75 -49.64
CA MET A 1 44.48 -31.11 -48.35
C MET A 1 44.21 -29.63 -48.61
N GLY A 2 43.08 -29.07 -48.17
CA GLY A 2 42.85 -27.62 -48.34
C GLY A 2 41.41 -27.08 -48.34
N THR A 3 40.36 -27.90 -48.13
CA THR A 3 38.95 -27.45 -48.23
C THR A 3 38.13 -27.72 -46.96
N LEU A 4 38.73 -27.57 -45.77
CA LEU A 4 38.11 -27.88 -44.47
C LEU A 4 38.15 -26.73 -43.43
N LEU A 5 38.61 -25.53 -43.81
CA LEU A 5 38.86 -24.42 -42.87
C LEU A 5 37.80 -23.29 -42.88
N SER A 6 36.77 -23.36 -43.73
CA SER A 6 35.81 -22.24 -43.90
C SER A 6 34.48 -22.37 -43.12
N SER A 7 33.99 -23.57 -42.80
CA SER A 7 32.70 -23.71 -42.08
C SER A 7 32.85 -23.62 -40.56
N HIS A 8 33.91 -24.18 -39.99
CA HIS A 8 34.15 -24.15 -38.53
C HIS A 8 34.41 -22.74 -38.00
N GLY A 9 35.15 -21.89 -38.75
CA GLY A 9 35.37 -20.49 -38.35
C GLY A 9 34.07 -19.67 -38.33
N PHE A 10 33.18 -19.87 -39.31
CA PHE A 10 31.89 -19.17 -39.37
C PHE A 10 30.92 -19.65 -38.29
N SER A 11 30.92 -20.96 -37.99
CA SER A 11 30.14 -21.55 -36.89
C SER A 11 30.62 -21.08 -35.51
N LEU A 12 31.94 -20.99 -35.31
CA LEU A 12 32.53 -20.43 -34.08
C LEU A 12 32.21 -18.94 -33.93
N PHE A 13 32.24 -18.15 -35.02
CA PHE A 13 31.86 -16.74 -34.97
C PHE A 13 30.37 -16.57 -34.63
N LEU A 14 29.48 -17.39 -35.20
CA LEU A 14 28.06 -17.42 -34.84
C LEU A 14 27.85 -17.82 -33.37
N LEU A 15 28.51 -18.88 -32.87
CA LEU A 15 28.47 -19.23 -31.44
C LEU A 15 28.93 -18.07 -30.56
N TRP A 16 30.01 -17.37 -30.96
CA TRP A 16 30.56 -16.26 -30.18
C TRP A 16 29.62 -15.05 -30.17
N THR A 17 28.97 -14.72 -31.29
CA THR A 17 27.92 -13.70 -31.33
C THR A 17 26.69 -14.07 -30.49
N PHE A 18 26.31 -15.36 -30.43
CA PHE A 18 25.24 -15.82 -29.54
C PHE A 18 25.62 -15.77 -28.05
N THR A 19 26.89 -15.99 -27.69
CA THR A 19 27.36 -15.78 -26.30
C THR A 19 27.55 -14.31 -25.92
N LEU A 20 27.60 -13.38 -26.88
CA LEU A 20 27.72 -11.93 -26.64
C LEU A 20 26.37 -11.21 -26.55
N TYR A 21 25.26 -11.85 -26.92
CA TYR A 21 23.95 -11.52 -26.38
C TYR A 21 23.82 -12.06 -24.95
N GLY A 22 24.59 -11.47 -24.04
CA GLY A 22 24.20 -11.43 -22.65
C GLY A 22 22.87 -10.70 -22.57
N LEU A 23 21.77 -11.47 -22.58
CA LEU A 23 20.42 -10.96 -22.41
C LEU A 23 20.42 -10.12 -21.14
N CYS A 24 20.28 -8.80 -21.29
CA CYS A 24 19.97 -7.94 -20.18
C CYS A 24 18.52 -8.27 -19.80
N LEU A 25 18.38 -9.27 -18.92
CA LEU A 25 17.09 -9.73 -18.43
C LEU A 25 16.51 -8.60 -17.59
N SER A 26 15.74 -7.74 -18.25
CA SER A 26 14.83 -6.80 -17.60
C SER A 26 13.98 -7.59 -16.61
N PHE A 27 13.90 -7.11 -15.36
CA PHE A 27 13.12 -7.76 -14.32
C PHE A 27 11.70 -8.05 -14.82
N SER A 28 11.31 -9.32 -14.79
CA SER A 28 10.01 -9.80 -15.23
C SER A 28 9.30 -10.46 -14.04
N PRO A 29 8.44 -9.73 -13.33
CA PRO A 29 7.76 -10.24 -12.14
C PRO A 29 6.80 -11.39 -12.50
N ILE A 30 6.76 -12.42 -11.66
CA ILE A 30 5.92 -13.62 -11.79
C ILE A 30 4.43 -13.23 -11.82
N ASP A 31 4.05 -12.30 -10.94
CA ASP A 31 2.73 -11.68 -10.87
C ASP A 31 2.85 -10.22 -11.29
N ASN A 32 2.09 -9.81 -12.32
CA ASN A 32 2.15 -8.45 -12.86
C ASN A 32 0.74 -7.98 -13.29
N TYR A 33 -0.03 -7.48 -12.32
CA TYR A 33 -1.38 -6.97 -12.55
C TYR A 33 -1.35 -5.45 -12.59
N LEU A 34 -1.51 -4.88 -13.79
CA LEU A 34 -1.60 -3.45 -14.02
C LEU A 34 -3.02 -3.12 -14.51
N ILE A 35 -3.83 -2.48 -13.66
CA ILE A 35 -5.26 -2.27 -13.90
C ILE A 35 -5.55 -0.79 -14.11
N ASN A 36 -6.11 -0.45 -15.28
CA ASN A 36 -6.66 0.87 -15.57
C ASN A 36 -8.12 0.93 -15.13
N SER A 37 -8.40 1.66 -14.04
CA SER A 37 -9.70 1.63 -13.38
C SER A 37 -10.68 2.64 -13.97
N GLY A 38 -11.89 2.16 -14.28
CA GLY A 38 -12.94 2.95 -14.91
C GLY A 38 -12.83 3.10 -16.43
N ALA A 39 -11.76 2.59 -17.05
CA ALA A 39 -11.55 2.69 -18.49
C ALA A 39 -12.38 1.68 -19.28
N SER A 40 -12.62 1.98 -20.56
CA SER A 40 -13.23 1.06 -21.53
C SER A 40 -12.19 0.33 -22.38
N LEU A 41 -10.96 0.84 -22.44
CA LEU A 41 -9.85 0.33 -23.23
C LEU A 41 -8.58 0.33 -22.38
N ASP A 42 -7.62 -0.50 -22.78
CA ASP A 42 -6.30 -0.54 -22.17
C ASP A 42 -5.54 0.78 -22.41
N SER A 43 -4.53 1.00 -21.59
CA SER A 43 -3.64 2.17 -21.70
C SER A 43 -2.18 1.74 -21.68
N VAL A 44 -1.33 2.52 -22.34
CA VAL A 44 0.12 2.32 -22.25
C VAL A 44 0.74 3.52 -21.55
N VAL A 45 1.45 3.27 -20.45
CA VAL A 45 2.15 4.28 -19.65
C VAL A 45 3.54 3.73 -19.33
N ASP A 46 4.59 4.49 -19.66
CA ASP A 46 6.00 4.09 -19.48
C ASP A 46 6.33 2.72 -20.12
N ASN A 47 5.82 2.47 -21.32
CA ASN A 47 5.86 1.19 -22.05
C ASN A 47 5.15 0.00 -21.35
N ARG A 48 4.39 0.24 -20.28
CA ARG A 48 3.60 -0.78 -19.57
C ARG A 48 2.13 -0.74 -20.00
N ARG A 49 1.56 -1.89 -20.36
CA ARG A 49 0.13 -2.02 -20.67
C ARG A 49 -0.69 -2.20 -19.40
N PHE A 50 -1.56 -1.25 -19.10
CA PHE A 50 -2.58 -1.32 -18.06
C PHE A 50 -3.89 -1.81 -18.66
N ILE A 51 -4.44 -2.90 -18.13
CA ILE A 51 -5.64 -3.58 -18.61
C ILE A 51 -6.90 -2.88 -18.08
N SER A 52 -7.89 -2.67 -18.94
CA SER A 52 -9.20 -2.13 -18.59
C SER A 52 -9.94 -2.97 -17.54
N ASP A 53 -10.46 -2.33 -16.48
CA ASP A 53 -11.30 -2.98 -15.46
C ASP A 53 -12.76 -3.26 -15.88
N SER A 54 -13.07 -3.10 -17.17
CA SER A 54 -14.45 -3.20 -17.66
C SER A 54 -15.08 -4.58 -17.39
N SER A 55 -16.37 -4.59 -17.08
CA SER A 55 -17.15 -5.78 -16.68
C SER A 55 -17.23 -6.89 -17.71
N ASN A 56 -16.82 -6.62 -18.95
CA ASN A 56 -16.89 -7.56 -20.08
C ASN A 56 -15.53 -8.24 -20.35
N SER A 57 -14.48 -7.90 -19.59
CA SER A 57 -13.19 -8.59 -19.65
C SER A 57 -13.27 -9.96 -18.97
N PRO A 58 -12.76 -11.05 -19.58
CA PRO A 58 -12.63 -12.34 -18.90
C PRO A 58 -11.66 -12.27 -17.70
N ASP A 59 -10.73 -11.31 -17.69
CA ASP A 59 -9.77 -11.06 -16.61
C ASP A 59 -10.30 -10.05 -15.56
N SER A 60 -11.62 -9.99 -15.35
CA SER A 60 -12.21 -9.03 -14.41
C SER A 60 -11.90 -9.39 -12.95
N HIS A 61 -10.90 -8.71 -12.39
CA HIS A 61 -10.52 -8.82 -10.98
C HIS A 61 -11.56 -8.25 -9.99
N LEU A 62 -12.59 -7.54 -10.48
CA LEU A 62 -13.58 -6.85 -9.65
C LEU A 62 -14.65 -7.83 -9.13
N SER A 63 -14.54 -8.25 -7.87
CA SER A 63 -15.26 -9.42 -7.36
C SER A 63 -16.73 -9.19 -6.97
N SER A 64 -17.18 -7.94 -6.74
CA SER A 64 -18.59 -7.47 -6.71
C SER A 64 -18.71 -6.12 -5.97
N GLY A 65 -19.63 -5.26 -6.42
CA GLY A 65 -19.98 -4.00 -5.76
C GLY A 65 -20.89 -3.09 -6.60
N ARG A 66 -21.56 -2.11 -5.98
CA ARG A 66 -22.20 -1.02 -6.73
C ARG A 66 -21.12 -0.04 -7.20
N THR A 67 -20.65 -0.24 -8.44
CA THR A 67 -19.59 0.58 -9.04
C THR A 67 -20.04 1.24 -10.33
N PHE A 68 -19.35 2.31 -10.72
CA PHE A 68 -19.46 2.92 -12.04
C PHE A 68 -18.14 3.59 -12.42
N SER A 69 -17.96 3.84 -13.72
CA SER A 69 -16.81 4.58 -14.24
C SER A 69 -17.09 6.08 -14.32
N LEU A 70 -16.04 6.86 -14.05
CA LEU A 70 -15.94 8.27 -14.38
C LEU A 70 -14.75 8.49 -15.31
N CYS A 71 -14.89 9.49 -16.17
CA CYS A 71 -13.82 10.04 -17.00
C CYS A 71 -13.75 11.54 -16.70
N ALA A 72 -12.54 12.10 -16.65
CA ALA A 72 -12.31 13.52 -16.39
C ALA A 72 -12.88 14.42 -17.51
N GLY A 73 -13.07 13.88 -18.72
CA GLY A 73 -13.58 14.59 -19.90
C GLY A 73 -12.56 15.56 -20.52
N THR A 74 -11.80 16.27 -19.69
CA THR A 74 -10.71 17.16 -20.09
C THR A 74 -9.39 16.38 -20.12
N LEU A 75 -8.78 16.25 -21.29
CA LEU A 75 -7.43 15.70 -21.43
C LEU A 75 -6.41 16.78 -21.04
N LEU A 76 -5.80 16.64 -19.86
CA LEU A 76 -4.70 17.50 -19.43
C LEU A 76 -3.39 17.08 -20.12
N PRO A 77 -2.69 17.98 -20.85
CA PRO A 77 -1.40 17.66 -21.46
C PRO A 77 -0.39 17.16 -20.43
N GLY A 78 0.28 16.05 -20.73
CA GLY A 78 1.28 15.44 -19.86
C GLY A 78 0.75 14.61 -18.69
N LEU A 79 -0.57 14.52 -18.47
CA LEU A 79 -1.14 13.61 -17.48
C LEU A 79 -1.21 12.18 -18.07
N PRO A 80 -0.62 11.15 -17.42
CA PRO A 80 -0.69 9.78 -17.94
C PRO A 80 -2.11 9.23 -18.04
N GLN A 81 -2.37 8.42 -19.08
CA GLN A 81 -3.71 7.97 -19.47
C GLN A 81 -4.50 7.27 -18.34
N ILE A 82 -3.79 6.54 -17.46
CA ILE A 82 -4.35 5.88 -16.27
C ILE A 82 -5.02 6.82 -15.25
N TYR A 83 -4.79 8.13 -15.34
CA TYR A 83 -5.39 9.13 -14.45
C TYR A 83 -6.62 9.82 -15.05
N HIS A 84 -6.91 9.64 -16.34
CA HIS A 84 -8.10 10.23 -16.97
C HIS A 84 -9.41 9.56 -16.57
N THR A 85 -9.35 8.31 -16.09
CA THR A 85 -10.51 7.54 -15.62
C THR A 85 -10.39 7.19 -14.14
N ALA A 86 -11.52 6.89 -13.53
CA ALA A 86 -11.61 6.32 -12.20
C ALA A 86 -12.78 5.34 -12.10
N ARG A 87 -12.61 4.26 -11.33
CA ARG A 87 -13.75 3.49 -10.83
C ARG A 87 -14.18 4.03 -9.48
N VAL A 88 -15.48 4.25 -9.34
CA VAL A 88 -16.13 4.72 -8.10
C VAL A 88 -16.91 3.58 -7.46
N PHE A 89 -16.83 3.48 -6.13
CA PHE A 89 -17.49 2.48 -5.31
C PHE A 89 -18.46 3.15 -4.33
N ASN A 90 -19.77 2.89 -4.46
CA ASN A 90 -20.79 3.43 -3.54
C ASN A 90 -21.13 2.45 -2.39
N SER A 91 -20.36 1.38 -2.27
CA SER A 91 -20.44 0.35 -1.23
C SER A 91 -19.06 -0.27 -1.04
N PRO A 92 -18.77 -0.92 0.10
CA PRO A 92 -17.57 -1.72 0.27
C PRO A 92 -17.44 -2.73 -0.86
N SER A 93 -16.39 -2.58 -1.67
CA SER A 93 -16.17 -3.33 -2.93
C SER A 93 -14.71 -3.75 -3.00
N LYS A 94 -14.38 -4.79 -3.76
CA LYS A 94 -13.01 -5.34 -3.79
C LYS A 94 -12.55 -5.81 -5.17
N TYR A 95 -11.25 -5.69 -5.39
CA TYR A 95 -10.50 -6.47 -6.36
C TYR A 95 -9.90 -7.71 -5.71
N VAL A 96 -9.77 -8.79 -6.49
CA VAL A 96 -9.13 -10.03 -6.09
C VAL A 96 -8.17 -10.47 -7.19
N PHE A 97 -6.90 -10.57 -6.85
CA PHE A 97 -5.83 -11.06 -7.72
C PHE A 97 -5.45 -12.46 -7.23
N ASN A 98 -5.51 -13.46 -8.11
CA ASN A 98 -5.01 -14.80 -7.80
C ASN A 98 -3.51 -14.81 -8.15
N VAL A 99 -2.66 -14.73 -7.13
CA VAL A 99 -1.20 -14.65 -7.31
C VAL A 99 -0.59 -16.04 -7.46
N LYS A 100 0.56 -16.12 -8.12
CA LYS A 100 1.31 -17.37 -8.34
C LYS A 100 2.51 -17.47 -7.41
N ASP A 101 3.16 -16.34 -7.13
CA ASP A 101 4.22 -16.27 -6.13
C ASP A 101 3.59 -16.15 -4.74
N PRO A 102 3.95 -17.01 -3.75
CA PRO A 102 3.56 -16.81 -2.35
C PRO A 102 4.46 -15.80 -1.61
N GLY A 103 5.43 -15.17 -2.29
CA GLY A 103 6.32 -14.15 -1.72
C GLY A 103 5.66 -12.78 -1.47
N THR A 104 6.50 -11.77 -1.25
CA THR A 104 6.08 -10.38 -1.07
C THR A 104 5.54 -9.79 -2.38
N HIS A 105 4.44 -9.03 -2.32
CA HIS A 105 3.95 -8.23 -3.46
C HIS A 105 3.98 -6.75 -3.15
N MET A 106 4.48 -5.96 -4.10
CA MET A 106 4.34 -4.52 -4.11
C MET A 106 2.95 -4.15 -4.66
N VAL A 107 2.19 -3.37 -3.88
CA VAL A 107 0.88 -2.83 -4.28
C VAL A 107 1.01 -1.32 -4.45
N ARG A 108 0.57 -0.79 -5.59
CA ARG A 108 0.47 0.67 -5.82
C ARG A 108 -0.96 1.04 -6.16
N LEU A 109 -1.42 2.14 -5.57
CA LEU A 109 -2.77 2.64 -5.73
C LEU A 109 -2.70 4.08 -6.25
N HIS A 110 -3.28 4.31 -7.41
CA HIS A 110 -3.20 5.58 -8.11
C HIS A 110 -4.48 6.39 -7.88
N PHE A 111 -4.33 7.61 -7.36
CA PHE A 111 -5.43 8.52 -7.07
C PHE A 111 -5.17 9.89 -7.70
N HIS A 112 -5.97 10.25 -8.71
CA HIS A 112 -6.03 11.58 -9.29
C HIS A 112 -7.46 12.12 -9.12
N ARG A 113 -7.57 13.20 -8.34
CA ARG A 113 -8.85 13.87 -8.06
C ARG A 113 -9.21 14.76 -9.23
N PHE A 114 -10.37 14.52 -9.84
CA PHE A 114 -10.96 15.37 -10.85
C PHE A 114 -12.46 15.56 -10.58
N ASN A 115 -13.01 16.64 -11.12
CA ASN A 115 -14.46 16.90 -11.10
C ASN A 115 -15.10 16.35 -12.38
N SER A 116 -16.31 15.80 -12.26
CA SER A 116 -17.13 15.33 -13.37
C SER A 116 -18.56 15.82 -13.20
N SER A 117 -19.35 15.86 -14.28
CA SER A 117 -20.76 16.28 -14.23
C SER A 117 -21.65 15.45 -13.30
N ARG A 118 -21.18 14.29 -12.83
CA ARG A 118 -21.89 13.41 -11.89
C ARG A 118 -21.36 13.46 -10.46
N LEU A 119 -20.08 13.78 -10.28
CA LEU A 119 -19.38 13.64 -8.99
C LEU A 119 -18.04 14.38 -8.98
N ASP A 120 -17.75 15.07 -7.89
CA ASP A 120 -16.42 15.60 -7.56
C ASP A 120 -15.66 14.62 -6.67
N LEU A 121 -14.57 14.05 -7.21
CA LEU A 121 -13.71 13.10 -6.50
C LEU A 121 -12.93 13.73 -5.33
N GLY A 122 -12.80 15.07 -5.29
CA GLY A 122 -12.19 15.80 -4.19
C GLY A 122 -12.91 15.61 -2.84
N ASN A 123 -14.22 15.35 -2.86
CA ASN A 123 -15.04 15.13 -1.66
C ASN A 123 -14.99 13.68 -1.13
N SER A 124 -14.23 12.80 -1.78
CA SER A 124 -14.08 11.42 -1.35
C SER A 124 -13.36 11.31 0.00
N ARG A 125 -13.83 10.38 0.82
CA ARG A 125 -13.17 9.92 2.05
C ARG A 125 -13.47 8.43 2.17
N PHE A 126 -12.45 7.60 2.34
CA PHE A 126 -12.60 6.16 2.35
C PHE A 126 -11.37 5.51 2.98
N HIS A 127 -11.52 4.25 3.37
CA HIS A 127 -10.42 3.40 3.78
C HIS A 127 -10.11 2.42 2.64
N VAL A 128 -8.84 2.05 2.51
CA VAL A 128 -8.44 0.90 1.70
C VAL A 128 -7.96 -0.19 2.65
N LEU A 129 -8.40 -1.42 2.42
CA LEU A 129 -7.95 -2.59 3.16
C LEU A 129 -7.26 -3.53 2.18
N VAL A 130 -6.13 -4.13 2.54
CA VAL A 130 -5.47 -5.16 1.73
C VAL A 130 -5.17 -6.39 2.57
N ASN A 131 -5.68 -7.55 2.14
CA ASN A 131 -5.69 -8.80 2.89
C ASN A 131 -6.17 -8.67 4.36
N GLY A 132 -7.07 -7.71 4.63
CA GLY A 132 -7.60 -7.46 5.98
C GLY A 132 -6.75 -6.54 6.86
N LEU A 133 -5.57 -6.07 6.42
CA LEU A 133 -4.92 -4.91 7.02
C LEU A 133 -5.53 -3.61 6.53
N VAL A 134 -5.33 -2.51 7.27
CA VAL A 134 -5.44 -1.15 6.71
C VAL A 134 -4.16 -0.85 5.92
N ALA A 135 -4.14 -1.40 4.70
CA ALA A 135 -3.26 -1.18 3.53
C ALA A 135 -1.87 -0.52 3.80
N LEU A 136 -0.71 -1.16 3.57
CA LEU A 136 -0.30 -2.30 2.72
C LEU A 136 0.97 -3.00 3.30
N THR A 137 1.16 -4.32 3.48
CA THR A 137 0.38 -5.59 3.44
C THR A 137 1.05 -6.60 4.41
N ASN A 138 0.34 -7.60 4.98
CA ASN A 138 0.97 -8.74 5.68
C ASN A 138 0.49 -10.04 5.01
N PHE A 139 1.42 -10.93 4.71
CA PHE A 139 1.17 -12.27 4.22
C PHE A 139 1.21 -13.27 5.39
N SER A 140 0.04 -13.71 5.86
CA SER A 140 -0.07 -14.83 6.79
C SER A 140 -0.02 -16.15 6.04
N GLY A 141 1.12 -16.85 6.14
CA GLY A 141 1.31 -18.19 5.61
C GLY A 141 0.48 -19.25 6.35
N GLY A 142 -0.80 -19.35 6.01
CA GLY A 142 -1.62 -20.55 6.22
C GLY A 142 -1.67 -21.39 4.94
N ASP A 143 -1.99 -22.68 5.05
CA ASP A 143 -2.00 -23.64 3.94
C ASP A 143 -2.91 -23.19 2.78
N LEU A 144 -2.32 -22.61 1.74
CA LEU A 144 -3.04 -21.93 0.67
C LEU A 144 -3.10 -22.78 -0.60
N VAL A 145 -4.23 -23.47 -0.74
CA VAL A 145 -4.66 -24.15 -1.98
C VAL A 145 -4.81 -23.17 -3.17
N ASN A 146 -4.81 -21.85 -2.93
CA ASN A 146 -4.58 -20.78 -3.91
C ASN A 146 -4.26 -19.44 -3.19
N PRO A 147 -3.05 -18.86 -3.28
CA PRO A 147 -2.74 -17.55 -2.68
C PRO A 147 -3.42 -16.39 -3.42
N LYS A 148 -3.86 -15.36 -2.69
CA LYS A 148 -4.63 -14.22 -3.25
C LYS A 148 -4.27 -12.90 -2.60
N VAL A 149 -4.33 -11.82 -3.39
CA VAL A 149 -4.29 -10.44 -2.92
C VAL A 149 -5.68 -9.82 -3.10
N GLU A 150 -6.35 -9.49 -1.99
CA GLU A 150 -7.62 -8.80 -1.95
C GLU A 150 -7.40 -7.31 -1.61
N ILE A 151 -7.83 -6.41 -2.50
CA ILE A 151 -7.80 -4.96 -2.28
C ILE A 151 -9.23 -4.44 -2.19
N ARG A 152 -9.63 -3.93 -1.02
CA ARG A 152 -11.00 -3.54 -0.70
C ARG A 152 -11.12 -2.06 -0.40
N PHE A 153 -11.99 -1.38 -1.13
CA PHE A 153 -12.31 0.03 -0.94
C PHE A 153 -13.58 0.15 -0.09
N VAL A 154 -13.49 0.86 1.04
CA VAL A 154 -14.57 1.05 2.01
C VAL A 154 -14.88 2.54 2.12
N PRO A 155 -15.97 3.04 1.52
CA PRO A 155 -16.36 4.44 1.65
C PRO A 155 -16.54 4.87 3.11
N ALA A 156 -16.33 6.15 3.41
CA ALA A 156 -16.70 6.73 4.70
C ALA A 156 -18.17 7.18 4.68
N LYS A 157 -18.84 7.17 5.85
CA LYS A 157 -20.26 7.55 5.97
C LYS A 157 -20.59 8.98 5.51
N LYS A 158 -19.61 9.89 5.54
CA LYS A 158 -19.81 11.31 5.18
C LYS A 158 -19.71 11.55 3.65
N SER A 159 -18.87 10.79 2.96
CA SER A 159 -18.63 10.90 1.51
C SER A 159 -19.54 9.99 0.69
N ASN A 160 -19.92 8.83 1.23
CA ASN A 160 -20.71 7.77 0.57
C ASN A 160 -20.04 7.07 -0.63
N PHE A 161 -18.84 7.50 -1.06
CA PHE A 161 -18.09 6.82 -2.11
C PHE A 161 -16.57 6.76 -1.84
N ALA A 162 -15.95 5.77 -2.49
CA ALA A 162 -14.50 5.61 -2.65
C ALA A 162 -14.17 5.61 -4.15
N PHE A 163 -12.92 5.86 -4.54
CA PHE A 163 -12.50 5.77 -5.94
C PHE A 163 -11.06 5.29 -6.08
N VAL A 164 -10.68 4.82 -7.27
CA VAL A 164 -9.30 4.53 -7.67
C VAL A 164 -9.15 4.73 -9.18
N ASN A 165 -7.99 5.21 -9.62
CA ASN A 165 -7.68 5.44 -11.04
C ASN A 165 -6.90 4.27 -11.66
N ALA A 166 -5.93 3.72 -10.92
CA ALA A 166 -5.23 2.51 -11.32
C ALA A 166 -4.70 1.73 -10.11
N ILE A 167 -4.43 0.44 -10.34
CA ILE A 167 -3.86 -0.48 -9.35
C ILE A 167 -2.71 -1.23 -10.01
N GLU A 168 -1.55 -1.27 -9.34
CA GLU A 168 -0.46 -2.20 -9.67
C GLU A 168 -0.36 -3.24 -8.54
N VAL A 169 -0.32 -4.53 -8.87
CA VAL A 169 0.06 -5.62 -7.95
C VAL A 169 1.16 -6.44 -8.61
N ILE A 170 2.36 -6.36 -8.06
CA ILE A 170 3.60 -6.84 -8.68
C ILE A 170 4.34 -7.73 -7.68
N SER A 171 4.71 -8.97 -8.05
CA SER A 171 5.58 -9.82 -7.21
C SER A 171 6.94 -9.16 -7.02
N ALA A 172 7.38 -9.00 -5.78
CA ALA A 172 8.68 -8.43 -5.45
C ALA A 172 9.80 -9.49 -5.56
N PRO A 173 11.04 -9.07 -5.88
CA PRO A 173 12.22 -9.91 -5.69
C PRO A 173 12.35 -10.42 -4.26
N LYS A 174 12.86 -11.64 -4.08
CA LYS A 174 13.00 -12.30 -2.77
C LYS A 174 14.01 -11.62 -1.85
N ASP A 175 14.96 -10.92 -2.45
CA ASP A 175 16.00 -10.11 -1.81
C ASP A 175 15.57 -8.65 -1.57
N LEU A 176 14.37 -8.23 -2.01
CA LEU A 176 13.90 -6.86 -1.78
C LEU A 176 13.61 -6.60 -0.29
N VAL A 177 13.14 -7.60 0.46
CA VAL A 177 12.90 -7.52 1.92
C VAL A 177 13.34 -8.83 2.56
N LEU A 178 14.40 -8.79 3.36
CA LEU A 178 14.95 -9.95 4.05
C LEU A 178 14.07 -10.36 5.25
N GLU A 179 14.34 -11.51 5.85
CA GLU A 179 13.66 -11.92 7.10
C GLU A 179 14.16 -11.15 8.33
N THR A 180 15.40 -10.65 8.30
CA THR A 180 16.03 -9.95 9.43
C THR A 180 16.56 -8.57 9.07
N ALA A 181 16.69 -7.71 10.08
CA ALA A 181 17.33 -6.39 10.02
C ALA A 181 17.90 -6.01 11.39
N GLN A 182 18.72 -4.95 11.46
CA GLN A 182 19.24 -4.45 12.72
C GLN A 182 18.24 -3.49 13.38
N TYR A 183 17.73 -3.83 14.57
CA TYR A 183 16.94 -2.90 15.38
C TYR A 183 17.87 -1.98 16.17
N VAL A 184 17.87 -0.69 15.85
CA VAL A 184 18.68 0.34 16.52
C VAL A 184 17.79 1.06 17.53
N ASN A 185 18.06 0.86 18.83
CA ASN A 185 17.28 1.41 19.93
C ASN A 185 18.21 1.98 21.00
N GLY A 186 18.49 3.28 20.89
CA GLY A 186 19.60 3.87 21.62
C GLY A 186 20.93 3.28 21.14
N ASP A 187 21.88 3.14 22.05
CA ASP A 187 23.19 2.52 21.78
C ASP A 187 23.14 0.97 21.76
N LYS A 188 21.94 0.39 21.68
CA LYS A 188 21.72 -1.06 21.54
C LYS A 188 21.33 -1.40 20.11
N ILE A 189 22.08 -2.34 19.54
CA ILE A 189 21.74 -2.99 18.27
C ILE A 189 21.27 -4.41 18.60
N GLU A 190 20.02 -4.70 18.29
CA GLU A 190 19.39 -6.01 18.46
C GLU A 190 18.97 -6.56 17.08
N GLU A 191 18.73 -7.87 16.95
CA GLU A 191 18.24 -8.44 15.69
C GLU A 191 16.71 -8.34 15.62
N PHE A 192 16.18 -7.69 14.59
CA PHE A 192 14.76 -7.71 14.28
C PHE A 192 14.44 -8.95 13.43
N GLN A 193 13.48 -9.76 13.87
CA GLN A 193 13.10 -11.02 13.23
C GLN A 193 11.71 -10.92 12.58
N GLY A 194 11.55 -11.54 11.41
CA GLY A 194 10.27 -11.55 10.67
C GLY A 194 9.94 -10.23 9.98
N LEU A 195 10.94 -9.51 9.46
CA LEU A 195 10.78 -8.28 8.69
C LEU A 195 9.93 -8.51 7.43
N ASN A 196 10.17 -9.59 6.70
CA ASN A 196 9.37 -10.05 5.55
C ASN A 196 7.89 -10.37 5.86
N LYS A 197 7.48 -10.42 7.14
CA LYS A 197 6.09 -10.61 7.58
C LYS A 197 5.40 -9.27 7.93
N GLN A 198 6.11 -8.15 7.81
CA GLN A 198 5.58 -6.81 8.08
C GLN A 198 5.08 -6.12 6.81
N ALA A 199 4.24 -5.11 7.03
CA ALA A 199 3.69 -4.20 6.06
C ALA A 199 4.56 -2.96 5.92
N PHE A 200 4.75 -2.47 4.70
CA PHE A 200 5.63 -1.33 4.40
C PHE A 200 4.93 -0.30 3.51
N GLU A 201 4.78 0.92 4.02
CA GLU A 201 4.46 2.09 3.22
C GLU A 201 5.76 2.86 2.95
N THR A 202 6.18 2.99 1.68
CA THR A 202 7.33 3.85 1.36
C THR A 202 6.99 5.31 1.65
N MET A 203 7.69 5.92 2.59
CA MET A 203 7.60 7.35 2.93
C MET A 203 8.59 8.16 2.11
N TYR A 204 9.85 7.69 2.03
CA TYR A 204 10.94 8.36 1.33
C TYR A 204 11.72 7.35 0.48
N ARG A 205 12.19 7.80 -0.68
CA ARG A 205 13.06 7.05 -1.60
C ARG A 205 13.95 8.04 -2.33
N VAL A 206 15.20 8.11 -1.89
CA VAL A 206 16.11 9.24 -2.15
C VAL A 206 17.39 8.74 -2.81
N THR A 207 17.80 9.39 -3.88
CA THR A 207 19.12 9.24 -4.51
C THR A 207 20.03 10.36 -4.02
N VAL A 208 21.20 10.00 -3.50
CA VAL A 208 22.07 10.91 -2.73
C VAL A 208 23.16 11.45 -3.63
N GLY A 209 23.15 12.76 -3.86
CA GLY A 209 24.01 13.41 -4.84
C GLY A 209 23.56 13.25 -6.29
N GLY A 210 22.67 12.30 -6.59
CA GLY A 210 22.18 11.98 -7.94
C GLY A 210 21.03 12.86 -8.47
N PRO A 211 20.74 12.78 -9.79
CA PRO A 211 19.52 13.32 -10.37
C PRO A 211 18.31 12.41 -10.10
N LYS A 212 17.09 12.94 -10.22
CA LYS A 212 15.85 12.18 -10.05
C LYS A 212 15.80 10.93 -10.94
N VAL A 213 15.62 9.74 -10.35
CA VAL A 213 15.37 8.50 -11.09
C VAL A 213 13.86 8.35 -11.32
N THR A 214 13.45 8.16 -12.56
CA THR A 214 12.05 7.97 -12.96
C THR A 214 11.70 6.49 -13.10
N PRO A 215 10.42 6.11 -13.16
CA PRO A 215 9.99 4.72 -13.37
C PRO A 215 10.59 4.06 -14.60
N PHE A 216 10.91 4.81 -15.65
CA PHE A 216 11.56 4.30 -16.87
C PHE A 216 13.01 3.80 -16.63
N ASN A 217 13.68 4.31 -15.59
CA ASN A 217 15.07 4.01 -15.24
C ASN A 217 15.20 3.10 -14.00
N ASP A 218 14.09 2.59 -13.44
CA ASP A 218 14.08 1.70 -12.28
C ASP A 218 13.44 0.36 -12.67
N SER A 219 14.13 -0.74 -12.34
CA SER A 219 13.72 -2.13 -12.58
C SER A 219 12.35 -2.50 -12.01
N LEU A 220 11.91 -1.83 -10.94
CA LEU A 220 10.61 -2.00 -10.31
C LEU A 220 9.65 -0.83 -10.60
N TRP A 221 10.00 0.08 -11.52
CA TRP A 221 9.23 1.30 -11.84
C TRP A 221 9.02 2.26 -10.64
N ARG A 222 9.97 2.28 -9.70
CA ARG A 222 9.99 3.23 -8.57
C ARG A 222 10.46 4.61 -9.03
N THR A 223 10.21 5.63 -8.21
CA THR A 223 10.77 6.98 -8.38
C THR A 223 11.70 7.28 -7.22
N TRP A 224 12.91 7.76 -7.51
CA TRP A 224 13.88 8.23 -6.50
C TRP A 224 14.07 9.73 -6.66
N ILE A 225 13.91 10.49 -5.58
CA ILE A 225 14.06 11.96 -5.57
C ILE A 225 15.46 12.39 -5.10
N PRO A 226 16.00 13.53 -5.57
CA PRO A 226 17.28 14.03 -5.08
C PRO A 226 17.27 14.35 -3.58
N ASP A 227 18.42 14.27 -2.95
CA ASP A 227 18.57 14.40 -1.49
C ASP A 227 18.72 15.84 -0.97
N ASP A 228 18.88 16.83 -1.85
CA ASP A 228 19.19 18.22 -1.48
C ASP A 228 18.20 18.85 -0.48
N GLU A 229 16.92 18.46 -0.51
CA GLU A 229 15.87 18.97 0.42
C GLU A 229 15.93 18.35 1.82
N TYR A 230 16.62 17.20 1.97
CA TYR A 230 16.70 16.46 3.25
C TYR A 230 18.04 16.65 3.96
N LEU A 231 19.06 17.18 3.27
CA LEU A 231 20.41 17.35 3.81
C LEU A 231 20.47 18.52 4.81
N LYS A 232 20.80 18.22 6.07
CA LYS A 232 20.86 19.19 7.18
C LYS A 232 21.89 20.30 6.98
N SER A 233 23.04 19.95 6.40
CA SER A 233 24.13 20.88 6.06
C SER A 233 24.94 20.33 4.90
N SER A 234 25.35 21.22 3.98
CA SER A 234 26.26 20.91 2.87
C SER A 234 27.74 21.06 3.25
N GLU A 235 28.06 21.45 4.49
CA GLU A 235 29.44 21.58 4.96
C GLU A 235 30.19 20.23 4.89
N GLY A 236 31.39 20.24 4.33
CA GLY A 236 32.21 19.04 4.10
C GLY A 236 31.69 18.11 2.98
N SER A 237 30.48 18.34 2.47
CA SER A 237 29.82 17.49 1.47
C SER A 237 30.34 17.73 0.05
N ASN A 238 30.61 16.66 -0.69
CA ASN A 238 30.95 16.71 -2.11
C ASN A 238 30.08 15.70 -2.87
N LYS A 239 29.47 16.11 -3.98
CA LYS A 239 28.77 15.20 -4.92
C LYS A 239 29.79 14.53 -5.84
N VAL A 240 29.60 13.24 -6.14
CA VAL A 240 30.40 12.48 -7.12
C VAL A 240 29.49 11.70 -8.06
N TYR A 241 29.97 11.49 -9.28
CA TYR A 241 29.31 10.70 -10.33
C TYR A 241 30.31 9.72 -10.96
N PHE A 242 29.83 8.53 -11.32
CA PHE A 242 30.64 7.46 -11.86
C PHE A 242 30.12 6.99 -13.21
N GLY A 243 30.82 7.35 -14.29
CA GLY A 243 30.49 6.91 -15.64
C GLY A 243 30.88 5.47 -15.97
N GLY A 244 31.26 4.66 -14.98
CA GLY A 244 31.62 3.26 -15.15
C GLY A 244 30.44 2.32 -14.92
N ARG A 245 30.64 1.02 -15.19
CA ARG A 245 29.62 -0.01 -14.96
C ARG A 245 29.55 -0.39 -13.48
N ILE A 246 28.36 -0.31 -12.88
CA ILE A 246 28.06 -0.84 -11.55
C ILE A 246 28.10 -2.38 -11.58
N LYS A 247 28.78 -2.98 -10.59
CA LYS A 247 29.18 -4.40 -10.56
C LYS A 247 28.47 -5.17 -9.45
N TYR A 248 27.15 -5.33 -9.60
CA TYR A 248 26.33 -6.22 -8.78
C TYR A 248 27.00 -7.59 -8.56
N GLN A 249 27.11 -8.02 -7.31
CA GLN A 249 27.68 -9.30 -6.87
C GLN A 249 26.63 -10.14 -6.14
N ASP A 250 26.77 -11.46 -6.19
CA ASP A 250 25.96 -12.36 -5.37
C ASP A 250 26.21 -12.08 -3.87
N GLY A 251 25.11 -11.99 -3.09
CA GLY A 251 25.14 -11.60 -1.68
C GLY A 251 25.22 -10.09 -1.43
N GLY A 252 25.46 -9.27 -2.45
CA GLY A 252 25.33 -7.81 -2.39
C GLY A 252 23.90 -7.31 -2.67
N ALA A 253 23.75 -6.02 -2.97
CA ALA A 253 22.48 -5.53 -3.48
C ALA A 253 22.25 -6.01 -4.92
N SER A 254 21.00 -6.29 -5.29
CA SER A 254 20.58 -6.50 -6.70
C SER A 254 20.19 -5.20 -7.40
N ARG A 255 19.98 -5.28 -8.72
CA ARG A 255 19.47 -4.19 -9.56
C ARG A 255 18.02 -3.86 -9.23
N GLU A 256 17.31 -4.78 -8.60
CA GLU A 256 15.93 -4.66 -8.17
C GLU A 256 15.86 -4.05 -6.76
N VAL A 257 16.84 -4.32 -5.88
CA VAL A 257 17.03 -3.55 -4.65
C VAL A 257 17.34 -2.08 -4.96
N GLY A 258 18.26 -1.79 -5.88
CA GLY A 258 18.53 -0.42 -6.36
C GLY A 258 19.09 -0.37 -7.79
N PRO A 259 18.63 0.56 -8.64
CA PRO A 259 19.11 0.69 -10.02
C PRO A 259 20.48 1.37 -10.07
N ASP A 260 21.16 1.25 -11.22
CA ASP A 260 22.50 1.82 -11.46
C ASP A 260 22.52 3.32 -11.14
N ASN A 261 21.47 4.06 -11.52
CA ASN A 261 21.31 5.51 -11.28
C ASN A 261 21.17 5.94 -9.79
N VAL A 262 21.15 4.99 -8.86
CA VAL A 262 21.32 5.25 -7.42
C VAL A 262 22.76 5.01 -7.02
N TYR A 263 23.38 3.91 -7.49
CA TYR A 263 24.74 3.53 -7.11
C TYR A 263 25.86 4.21 -7.91
N ASP A 264 25.54 4.88 -9.03
CA ASP A 264 26.47 5.67 -9.86
C ASP A 264 26.69 7.11 -9.38
N SER A 265 25.94 7.52 -8.35
CA SER A 265 26.04 8.83 -7.72
C SER A 265 26.16 8.68 -6.21
N ALA A 266 26.80 9.66 -5.57
CA ALA A 266 26.93 9.70 -4.13
C ALA A 266 27.17 11.12 -3.61
N ARG A 267 27.00 11.29 -2.29
CA ARG A 267 27.72 12.31 -1.53
C ARG A 267 28.80 11.67 -0.67
N LEU A 268 29.91 12.38 -0.55
CA LEU A 268 31.05 11.94 0.24
C LEU A 268 31.67 13.06 1.06
N ILE A 269 32.37 12.65 2.12
CA ILE A 269 33.34 13.47 2.85
C ILE A 269 34.72 13.18 2.26
N ARG A 270 35.51 14.23 2.05
CA ARG A 270 36.89 14.11 1.60
C ARG A 270 37.83 14.99 2.41
N SER A 271 38.89 14.37 2.90
CA SER A 271 40.00 15.01 3.58
C SER A 271 40.71 16.03 2.68
N LYS A 272 41.15 17.13 3.29
CA LYS A 272 41.84 18.24 2.63
C LYS A 272 43.18 18.45 3.32
N ASN A 273 44.27 18.39 2.55
CA ASN A 273 45.64 18.54 3.06
C ASN A 273 45.96 17.63 4.26
N ALA A 274 45.72 16.32 4.11
CA ALA A 274 45.76 15.30 5.18
C ALA A 274 44.75 15.45 6.34
N SER A 275 44.05 16.58 6.46
CA SER A 275 43.09 16.82 7.54
C SER A 275 41.74 16.18 7.23
N ILE A 276 41.27 15.31 8.12
CA ILE A 276 39.97 14.64 8.08
C ILE A 276 38.93 15.57 8.73
N PRO A 277 37.84 15.96 8.04
CA PRO A 277 36.83 16.86 8.61
C PRO A 277 36.07 16.19 9.77
N ASN A 278 36.05 16.81 10.95
CA ASN A 278 35.25 16.33 12.08
C ASN A 278 33.76 16.72 11.93
N VAL A 279 33.12 16.24 10.87
CA VAL A 279 31.74 16.55 10.48
C VAL A 279 31.05 15.28 9.99
N ASN A 280 29.78 15.08 10.33
CA ASN A 280 28.95 14.00 9.80
C ASN A 280 27.97 14.58 8.76
N LEU A 281 27.92 13.99 7.57
CA LEU A 281 26.82 14.27 6.63
C LEU A 281 25.55 13.68 7.21
N THR A 282 24.49 14.49 7.32
CA THR A 282 23.26 14.13 8.03
C THR A 282 22.05 14.55 7.22
N TRP A 283 21.10 13.63 7.06
CA TRP A 283 19.80 13.84 6.43
C TRP A 283 18.69 13.70 7.46
N GLU A 284 17.67 14.54 7.36
CA GLU A 284 16.54 14.61 8.29
C GLU A 284 15.20 14.34 7.57
N PHE A 285 14.44 13.38 8.08
CA PHE A 285 13.21 12.89 7.47
C PHE A 285 12.04 12.97 8.46
N PRO A 286 11.09 13.91 8.28
CA PRO A 286 9.89 14.00 9.10
C PRO A 286 9.00 12.77 8.98
N VAL A 287 8.57 12.19 10.10
CA VAL A 287 7.78 10.97 10.17
C VAL A 287 6.70 11.03 11.27
N SER A 288 5.85 10.00 11.36
CA SER A 288 4.80 9.90 12.37
C SER A 288 5.32 9.14 13.60
N GLU A 289 5.16 9.71 14.80
CA GLU A 289 5.72 9.18 16.05
C GLU A 289 5.19 7.79 16.46
N ASP A 290 3.99 7.41 16.01
CA ASP A 290 3.29 6.19 16.42
C ASP A 290 3.76 4.88 15.72
N TYR A 291 4.87 4.91 14.98
CA TYR A 291 5.31 3.82 14.11
C TYR A 291 6.79 3.49 14.22
N LYS A 292 7.10 2.22 13.88
CA LYS A 292 8.46 1.79 13.52
C LYS A 292 8.70 2.01 12.03
N TYR A 293 9.96 2.13 11.65
CA TYR A 293 10.40 2.41 10.29
C TYR A 293 11.55 1.50 9.92
N LEU A 294 11.50 0.95 8.71
CA LEU A 294 12.65 0.36 8.04
C LEU A 294 13.39 1.48 7.28
N VAL A 295 14.62 1.75 7.69
CA VAL A 295 15.56 2.65 7.01
C VAL A 295 16.57 1.78 6.28
N ARG A 296 16.57 1.85 4.95
CA ARG A 296 17.56 1.21 4.09
C ARG A 296 18.56 2.25 3.61
N MET A 297 19.83 2.01 3.84
CA MET A 297 20.92 2.84 3.33
C MET A 297 21.66 2.11 2.22
N HIS A 298 21.89 2.79 1.10
CA HIS A 298 22.52 2.26 -0.10
C HIS A 298 23.94 2.81 -0.25
N PHE A 299 24.89 1.91 -0.47
CA PHE A 299 26.32 2.22 -0.56
C PHE A 299 26.93 1.56 -1.81
N CYS A 300 27.87 2.25 -2.45
CA CYS A 300 28.68 1.72 -3.54
C CYS A 300 29.96 2.56 -3.60
N ASP A 301 31.13 1.93 -3.41
CA ASP A 301 32.39 2.66 -3.51
C ASP A 301 32.73 2.96 -4.98
N ILE A 302 32.37 4.17 -5.38
CA ILE A 302 32.60 4.74 -6.70
C ILE A 302 33.68 5.84 -6.70
N ALA A 303 34.37 6.05 -5.58
CA ALA A 303 35.22 7.22 -5.36
C ALA A 303 36.65 6.90 -4.86
N SER A 304 36.87 5.73 -4.28
CA SER A 304 38.21 5.26 -3.92
C SER A 304 39.02 4.83 -5.14
N ILE A 305 40.33 5.10 -5.09
CA ILE A 305 41.28 4.68 -6.13
C ILE A 305 41.72 3.22 -5.99
N SER A 306 41.46 2.61 -4.84
CA SER A 306 41.80 1.22 -4.49
C SER A 306 40.89 0.76 -3.34
N LEU A 307 40.75 -0.56 -3.21
CA LEU A 307 40.16 -1.22 -2.05
C LEU A 307 40.92 -0.87 -0.76
N GLY A 308 40.24 -0.92 0.39
CA GLY A 308 40.80 -0.70 1.72
C GLY A 308 41.18 0.76 2.02
N LEU A 309 40.66 1.74 1.26
CA LEU A 309 40.94 3.16 1.45
C LEU A 309 39.77 3.98 2.04
N LEU A 310 38.63 3.32 2.27
CA LEU A 310 37.39 3.92 2.75
C LEU A 310 36.91 3.16 3.99
N TYR A 311 37.10 3.76 5.16
CA TYR A 311 36.52 3.35 6.43
C TYR A 311 35.67 4.49 6.98
N PHE A 312 34.42 4.20 7.34
CA PHE A 312 33.51 5.23 7.86
C PHE A 312 32.51 4.65 8.87
N ASN A 313 31.86 5.54 9.61
CA ASN A 313 30.80 5.19 10.55
C ASN A 313 29.43 5.55 9.96
N VAL A 314 28.44 4.69 10.22
CA VAL A 314 27.04 4.89 9.85
C VAL A 314 26.23 5.10 11.12
N TYR A 315 25.39 6.12 11.13
CA TYR A 315 24.52 6.47 12.26
C TYR A 315 23.06 6.55 11.82
N VAL A 316 22.15 6.09 12.69
CA VAL A 316 20.71 6.23 12.50
C VAL A 316 20.11 6.72 13.82
N ASN A 317 19.29 7.77 13.78
CA ASN A 317 18.79 8.48 14.95
C ASN A 317 19.93 8.91 15.91
N GLU A 318 21.04 9.40 15.35
CA GLU A 318 22.26 9.80 16.08
C GLU A 318 23.05 8.65 16.77
N HIS A 319 22.52 7.42 16.77
CA HIS A 319 23.19 6.24 17.34
C HIS A 319 24.06 5.53 16.29
N LEU A 320 25.22 5.03 16.72
CA LEU A 320 26.19 4.33 15.87
C LEU A 320 25.66 2.94 15.47
N ALA A 321 25.30 2.78 14.20
CA ALA A 321 24.70 1.56 13.66
C ALA A 321 25.74 0.63 12.98
N TYR A 322 26.69 1.20 12.23
CA TYR A 322 27.90 0.49 11.82
C TYR A 322 29.14 1.29 12.20
N LYS A 323 30.10 0.59 12.80
CA LYS A 323 31.42 1.12 13.14
C LYS A 323 32.46 0.64 12.14
N ASP A 324 33.33 1.54 11.68
CA ASP A 324 34.49 1.24 10.82
C ASP A 324 34.13 0.41 9.57
N LEU A 325 33.01 0.72 8.92
CA LEU A 325 32.52 0.02 7.72
C LEU A 325 33.50 0.20 6.56
N ASP A 326 34.03 -0.91 6.07
CA ASP A 326 34.76 -1.02 4.81
C ASP A 326 33.86 -1.63 3.75
N LEU A 327 33.62 -0.89 2.65
CA LEU A 327 32.82 -1.41 1.54
C LEU A 327 33.57 -2.51 0.78
N SER A 328 34.89 -2.57 0.85
CA SER A 328 35.71 -3.62 0.22
C SER A 328 35.37 -5.00 0.77
N ASP A 329 35.28 -5.12 2.10
CA ASP A 329 35.01 -6.39 2.78
C ASP A 329 33.59 -6.89 2.52
N VAL A 330 32.59 -6.00 2.59
CA VAL A 330 31.17 -6.38 2.40
C VAL A 330 30.74 -6.53 0.93
N THR A 331 31.64 -6.27 -0.03
CA THR A 331 31.35 -6.37 -1.47
C THR A 331 32.28 -7.35 -2.21
N ASN A 332 32.81 -8.36 -1.52
CA ASN A 332 33.70 -9.38 -2.09
C ASN A 332 34.94 -8.78 -2.78
N TYR A 333 35.53 -7.73 -2.19
CA TYR A 333 36.71 -7.01 -2.69
C TYR A 333 36.52 -6.41 -4.10
N MET A 334 35.35 -5.81 -4.38
CA MET A 334 35.04 -5.23 -5.68
C MET A 334 34.57 -3.76 -5.63
N LEU A 335 35.43 -2.84 -6.10
CA LEU A 335 35.04 -1.44 -6.34
C LEU A 335 33.91 -1.32 -7.37
N ALA A 336 33.05 -0.31 -7.15
CA ALA A 336 31.78 -0.08 -7.82
C ALA A 336 30.76 -1.24 -7.68
N SER A 337 30.86 -2.02 -6.61
CA SER A 337 29.85 -3.01 -6.22
C SER A 337 28.85 -2.43 -5.21
N PRO A 338 27.54 -2.58 -5.43
CA PRO A 338 26.49 -2.21 -4.49
C PRO A 338 26.43 -3.03 -3.19
N PHE A 339 26.15 -2.34 -2.09
CA PHE A 339 25.77 -2.88 -0.78
C PHE A 339 24.59 -2.08 -0.22
N TYR A 340 23.77 -2.70 0.62
CA TYR A 340 22.73 -2.01 1.39
C TYR A 340 22.68 -2.52 2.83
N ALA A 341 22.27 -1.66 3.75
CA ALA A 341 22.07 -2.01 5.15
C ALA A 341 20.66 -1.60 5.60
N ASP A 342 19.98 -2.52 6.29
CA ASP A 342 18.60 -2.38 6.75
C ASP A 342 18.54 -2.21 8.27
N PHE A 343 17.98 -1.07 8.70
CA PHE A 343 17.80 -0.72 10.10
C PHE A 343 16.31 -0.56 10.42
N VAL A 344 15.84 -1.25 11.46
CA VAL A 344 14.55 -0.95 12.07
C VAL A 344 14.78 0.08 13.17
N VAL A 345 14.00 1.16 13.16
CA VAL A 345 14.02 2.20 14.19
C VAL A 345 12.61 2.56 14.64
N ASP A 346 12.47 3.01 15.88
CA ASP A 346 11.30 3.80 16.28
C ASP A 346 11.43 5.23 15.73
N ALA A 347 10.30 5.91 15.55
CA ALA A 347 10.32 7.34 15.31
C ALA A 347 11.05 8.07 16.46
N GLY A 348 11.95 9.00 16.13
CA GLY A 348 12.57 9.86 17.12
C GLY A 348 11.50 10.68 17.88
N ARG A 349 11.79 11.07 19.13
CA ARG A 349 10.88 11.85 20.01
C ARG A 349 10.47 13.23 19.45
N SER A 350 11.06 13.64 18.33
CA SER A 350 10.81 14.86 17.58
C SER A 350 9.95 14.65 16.32
N GLY A 351 9.51 13.42 16.04
CA GLY A 351 8.85 13.08 14.76
C GLY A 351 9.80 13.17 13.57
N VAL A 352 11.11 12.95 13.77
CA VAL A 352 12.13 12.98 12.73
C VAL A 352 13.01 11.74 12.84
N ILE A 353 13.33 11.11 11.71
CA ILE A 353 14.40 10.13 11.59
C ILE A 353 15.63 10.85 11.04
N THR A 354 16.78 10.64 11.69
CA THR A 354 18.06 11.13 11.18
C THR A 354 18.90 9.98 10.65
N VAL A 355 19.57 10.22 9.54
CA VAL A 355 20.50 9.27 8.90
C VAL A 355 21.80 10.01 8.70
N SER A 356 22.94 9.43 9.10
CA SER A 356 24.23 10.09 8.94
C SER A 356 25.35 9.14 8.54
N VAL A 357 26.34 9.68 7.83
CA VAL A 357 27.64 9.05 7.60
C VAL A 357 28.76 10.01 7.99
N GLY A 358 29.83 9.50 8.61
CA GLY A 358 30.94 10.31 9.09
C GLY A 358 32.24 9.52 9.22
N PRO A 359 33.39 10.19 9.40
CA PRO A 359 34.68 9.52 9.45
C PRO A 359 34.80 8.52 10.61
N SER A 360 35.65 7.52 10.39
CA SER A 360 36.08 6.51 11.36
C SER A 360 37.44 6.88 11.96
N SER A 361 37.78 6.30 13.12
CA SER A 361 39.15 6.31 13.64
C SER A 361 40.17 5.60 12.73
N LYS A 362 39.71 4.89 11.69
CA LYS A 362 40.54 4.26 10.64
C LYS A 362 40.55 5.04 9.32
N SER A 363 39.82 6.14 9.19
CA SER A 363 39.85 6.98 7.98
C SER A 363 41.27 7.54 7.76
N MET A 364 41.66 7.73 6.50
CA MET A 364 43.03 8.04 6.11
C MET A 364 43.12 9.42 5.45
N GLY A 365 44.18 10.16 5.79
CA GLY A 365 44.45 11.43 5.10
C GLY A 365 44.60 11.23 3.58
N TYR A 366 44.04 12.16 2.82
CA TYR A 366 43.96 12.19 1.35
C TYR A 366 42.98 11.19 0.67
N THR A 367 42.29 10.33 1.44
CA THR A 367 41.28 9.39 0.89
C THR A 367 39.84 9.94 1.02
N VAL A 368 38.84 9.08 0.81
CA VAL A 368 37.42 9.35 1.03
C VAL A 368 37.08 8.88 2.45
N ASP A 369 36.44 9.74 3.24
CA ASP A 369 36.24 9.49 4.68
C ASP A 369 34.83 9.02 5.04
N ALA A 370 33.86 9.18 4.13
CA ALA A 370 32.50 8.64 4.23
C ALA A 370 31.80 8.73 2.87
N ILE A 371 30.84 7.84 2.57
CA ILE A 371 30.03 7.87 1.34
C ILE A 371 28.58 7.43 1.61
N LEU A 372 27.63 7.97 0.84
CA LEU A 372 26.25 7.47 0.77
C LEU A 372 25.68 7.70 -0.64
N ASN A 373 24.98 6.70 -1.17
CA ASN A 373 24.46 6.69 -2.55
C ASN A 373 22.92 6.79 -2.60
N GLY A 374 22.22 6.27 -1.59
CA GLY A 374 20.76 6.33 -1.53
C GLY A 374 20.18 6.01 -0.16
N VAL A 375 18.92 6.40 0.07
CA VAL A 375 18.15 6.11 1.29
C VAL A 375 16.71 5.77 0.93
N GLU A 376 16.19 4.67 1.44
CA GLU A 376 14.74 4.39 1.47
C GLU A 376 14.25 4.40 2.93
N ILE A 377 13.09 4.99 3.19
CA ILE A 377 12.42 4.93 4.51
C ILE A 377 11.00 4.43 4.31
N MET A 378 10.67 3.35 5.01
CA MET A 378 9.39 2.65 4.90
C MET A 378 8.75 2.53 6.28
N LYS A 379 7.54 3.08 6.45
CA LYS A 379 6.75 2.94 7.67
C LYS A 379 6.29 1.49 7.81
N MET A 380 6.44 0.92 9.00
CA MET A 380 6.01 -0.44 9.34
C MET A 380 4.60 -0.43 9.94
N ASN A 381 3.81 -1.51 9.79
CA ASN A 381 2.53 -1.59 10.49
C ASN A 381 2.70 -1.53 12.02
N ASN A 382 1.71 -0.91 12.67
CA ASN A 382 1.56 -0.96 14.11
C ASN A 382 0.94 -2.29 14.58
N SER A 383 0.86 -2.46 15.91
CA SER A 383 0.30 -3.64 16.58
C SER A 383 -1.19 -3.89 16.29
N VAL A 384 -1.93 -2.89 15.79
CA VAL A 384 -3.33 -3.03 15.34
C VAL A 384 -3.46 -3.23 13.83
N CYS A 385 -2.37 -3.64 13.16
CA CYS A 385 -2.38 -4.05 11.76
C CYS A 385 -2.81 -2.92 10.80
N SER A 386 -2.35 -1.70 11.10
CA SER A 386 -2.59 -0.48 10.31
C SER A 386 -1.29 0.26 9.98
N LEU A 387 -1.29 0.98 8.87
CA LEU A 387 -0.31 2.01 8.48
C LEU A 387 -0.90 3.45 8.51
N ASP A 388 -2.23 3.56 8.68
CA ASP A 388 -2.97 4.81 8.83
C ASP A 388 -3.80 4.79 10.13
N GLY A 389 -3.39 5.62 11.10
CA GLY A 389 -3.98 5.69 12.43
C GLY A 389 -4.05 4.38 13.22
N LYS A 390 -4.85 4.40 14.29
CA LYS A 390 -4.96 3.34 15.31
C LYS A 390 -6.25 2.52 15.20
N VAL A 391 -6.90 2.50 14.03
CA VAL A 391 -8.20 1.84 13.82
C VAL A 391 -8.00 0.55 13.01
N PRO A 392 -8.24 -0.64 13.60
CA PRO A 392 -8.14 -1.90 12.86
C PRO A 392 -9.28 -2.08 11.84
N ALA A 393 -9.00 -2.84 10.77
CA ALA A 393 -9.91 -3.13 9.67
C ALA A 393 -11.28 -3.69 10.11
N GLU A 394 -11.30 -4.53 11.15
CA GLU A 394 -12.52 -5.10 11.73
C GLU A 394 -13.51 -4.03 12.22
N LEU A 395 -13.02 -2.94 12.81
CA LEU A 395 -13.88 -1.84 13.25
C LEU A 395 -14.40 -1.03 12.06
N ILE A 396 -13.55 -0.79 11.06
CA ILE A 396 -13.95 -0.13 9.79
C ILE A 396 -15.10 -0.91 9.12
N MET A 397 -14.97 -2.25 9.05
CA MET A 397 -15.99 -3.12 8.45
C MET A 397 -17.28 -3.20 9.27
N LYS A 398 -17.20 -3.28 10.61
CA LYS A 398 -18.37 -3.27 11.50
C LYS A 398 -19.12 -1.93 11.49
N CYS A 399 -18.42 -0.81 11.27
CA CYS A 399 -19.03 0.51 11.24
C CYS A 399 -19.91 0.74 9.99
N TRP A 400 -19.74 -0.01 8.90
CA TRP A 400 -20.56 0.15 7.70
C TRP A 400 -21.97 -0.45 7.91
N PRO A 401 -23.06 0.29 7.62
CA PRO A 401 -24.41 -0.21 7.86
C PRO A 401 -24.74 -1.38 6.93
N ARG A 402 -24.68 -2.60 7.46
CA ARG A 402 -25.19 -3.80 6.78
C ARG A 402 -26.71 -3.61 6.61
N ARG A 403 -27.17 -3.52 5.35
CA ARG A 403 -28.54 -3.06 5.00
C ARG A 403 -29.66 -4.06 5.35
N THR A 404 -29.39 -5.03 6.23
CA THR A 404 -30.32 -6.05 6.73
C THR A 404 -31.51 -5.47 7.50
N LEU A 405 -31.37 -4.26 8.07
CA LEU A 405 -32.48 -3.59 8.77
C LEU A 405 -33.64 -3.17 7.84
N GLY A 406 -33.39 -3.02 6.53
CA GLY A 406 -34.40 -2.63 5.55
C GLY A 406 -35.43 -3.71 5.24
N ILE A 407 -35.19 -4.97 5.62
CA ILE A 407 -36.09 -6.11 5.40
C ILE A 407 -36.88 -6.43 6.68
N LEU A 408 -36.29 -6.18 7.86
CA LEU A 408 -36.96 -6.39 9.15
C LEU A 408 -38.17 -5.46 9.35
N LEU A 409 -38.06 -4.17 9.00
CA LEU A 409 -39.17 -3.22 9.14
C LEU A 409 -40.44 -3.62 8.34
N PRO A 410 -40.38 -3.94 7.03
CA PRO A 410 -41.56 -4.41 6.30
C PRO A 410 -42.04 -5.80 6.77
N LEU A 411 -41.17 -6.69 7.23
CA LEU A 411 -41.59 -7.98 7.82
C LEU A 411 -42.37 -7.78 9.13
N ILE A 412 -41.91 -6.88 10.01
CA ILE A 412 -42.62 -6.53 11.26
C ILE A 412 -43.96 -5.86 10.94
N ALA A 413 -43.98 -4.92 9.98
CA ALA A 413 -45.22 -4.29 9.54
C ALA A 413 -46.23 -5.30 8.96
N LEU A 414 -45.76 -6.26 8.15
CA LEU A 414 -46.59 -7.34 7.60
C LEU A 414 -47.11 -8.28 8.70
N ALA A 415 -46.29 -8.63 9.68
CA ALA A 415 -46.71 -9.42 10.84
C ALA A 415 -47.80 -8.70 11.66
N CYS A 416 -47.64 -7.40 11.93
CA CYS A 416 -48.65 -6.59 12.60
C CYS A 416 -49.96 -6.49 11.79
N LEU A 417 -49.87 -6.36 10.46
CA LEU A 417 -51.04 -6.39 9.57
C LEU A 417 -51.77 -7.75 9.63
N LEU A 418 -51.04 -8.87 9.59
CA LEU A 418 -51.65 -10.20 9.69
C LEU A 418 -52.29 -10.45 11.07
N LEU A 419 -51.67 -9.98 12.16
CA LEU A 419 -52.22 -10.09 13.52
C LEU A 419 -53.47 -9.21 13.73
N SER A 420 -53.50 -8.00 13.16
CA SER A 420 -54.69 -7.15 13.23
C SER A 420 -55.85 -7.70 12.38
N LEU A 421 -55.55 -8.24 11.19
CA LEU A 421 -56.54 -8.94 10.37
C LEU A 421 -57.10 -10.20 11.07
N SER A 422 -56.25 -11.02 11.69
CA SER A 422 -56.72 -12.21 12.42
C SER A 422 -57.58 -11.84 13.64
N ALA A 423 -57.22 -10.79 14.38
CA ALA A 423 -58.04 -10.27 15.48
C ALA A 423 -59.41 -9.74 15.00
N ILE A 424 -59.47 -9.07 13.84
CA ILE A 424 -60.73 -8.61 13.24
C ILE A 424 -61.61 -9.80 12.82
N VAL A 425 -61.04 -10.83 12.17
CA VAL A 425 -61.76 -12.05 11.80
C VAL A 425 -62.27 -12.79 13.03
N HIS A 426 -61.46 -12.91 14.09
CA HIS A 426 -61.85 -13.57 15.33
C HIS A 426 -62.95 -12.79 16.09
N ARG A 427 -62.91 -11.44 16.08
CA ARG A 427 -64.00 -10.61 16.60
C ARG A 427 -65.29 -10.75 15.79
N ARG A 428 -65.20 -10.79 14.45
CA ARG A 428 -66.38 -11.03 13.58
C ARG A 428 -66.99 -12.40 13.82
N LYS A 429 -66.17 -13.45 14.03
CA LYS A 429 -66.66 -14.80 14.35
C LYS A 429 -67.31 -14.85 15.74
N SER A 430 -66.71 -14.21 16.75
CA SER A 430 -67.29 -14.09 18.10
C SER A 430 -68.63 -13.35 18.11
N ASN A 431 -68.75 -12.25 17.37
CA ASN A 431 -70.01 -11.50 17.25
C ASN A 431 -71.08 -12.24 16.42
N ALA A 432 -70.70 -13.21 15.58
CA ALA A 432 -71.65 -14.02 14.80
C ALA A 432 -72.35 -15.10 15.65
N GLU A 433 -71.77 -15.49 16.79
CA GLU A 433 -72.36 -16.47 17.73
C GLU A 433 -73.26 -15.83 18.80
N LEU A 434 -73.41 -14.49 18.78
CA LEU A 434 -74.21 -13.70 19.73
C LEU A 434 -75.51 -13.14 19.14
N PHE A 435 -76.28 -13.98 18.43
CA PHE A 435 -77.70 -13.72 18.11
C PHE A 435 -78.58 -14.94 18.45
N PRO A 436 -78.97 -15.12 19.72
CA PRO A 436 -79.98 -16.11 20.07
C PRO A 436 -81.36 -15.59 19.66
N TRP A 437 -82.02 -16.28 18.74
CA TRP A 437 -83.46 -16.11 18.49
C TRP A 437 -84.26 -16.35 19.77
N SER A 438 -84.98 -15.33 20.25
CA SER A 438 -85.98 -15.49 21.29
C SER A 438 -87.24 -16.15 20.71
N LYS A 439 -87.70 -17.23 21.33
CA LYS A 439 -88.98 -17.87 20.99
C LYS A 439 -90.14 -16.99 21.48
N LEU A 440 -91.21 -16.87 20.68
CA LEU A 440 -92.48 -16.32 21.15
C LEU A 440 -93.04 -17.21 22.29
N PRO A 441 -93.49 -16.63 23.40
CA PRO A 441 -94.49 -17.23 24.27
C PRO A 441 -95.89 -16.88 23.75
N THR A 442 -96.70 -17.89 23.47
CA THR A 442 -98.16 -17.78 23.49
C THR A 442 -98.65 -18.01 24.91
N ASP A 443 -99.47 -17.11 25.44
CA ASP A 443 -100.72 -17.45 26.15
C ASP A 443 -101.56 -16.19 26.43
N ILE A 444 -102.87 -16.38 26.59
CA ILE A 444 -103.91 -15.35 26.72
C ILE A 444 -104.68 -15.58 28.04
N HIS A 445 -105.39 -14.55 28.51
CA HIS A 445 -106.22 -14.43 29.72
C HIS A 445 -105.45 -13.91 30.95
N GLU A 446 -105.98 -13.03 31.81
CA GLU A 446 -107.36 -12.51 31.92
C GLU A 446 -107.44 -11.02 32.38
N ILE A 447 -108.59 -10.56 32.88
CA ILE A 447 -109.10 -9.18 32.73
C ILE A 447 -109.29 -8.42 34.08
N SER A 448 -108.88 -7.13 34.12
CA SER A 448 -109.44 -6.03 34.98
C SER A 448 -109.00 -5.95 36.49
N PRO A 449 -109.36 -4.91 37.29
CA PRO A 449 -108.90 -3.50 37.20
C PRO A 449 -108.52 -2.82 38.56
N LYS A 450 -108.20 -1.51 38.50
CA LYS A 450 -108.14 -0.44 39.57
C LYS A 450 -106.74 -0.06 40.11
N GLN A 451 -106.37 1.23 39.97
CA GLN A 451 -106.23 2.29 41.01
C GLN A 451 -105.06 2.09 42.01
N ALA A 452 -104.30 3.09 42.49
CA ALA A 452 -104.25 4.56 42.32
C ALA A 452 -102.86 5.04 42.83
N LYS A 453 -102.14 5.96 42.16
CA LYS A 453 -102.10 7.44 42.37
C LYS A 453 -101.19 7.91 43.55
N LEU A 454 -100.43 9.01 43.32
CA LEU A 454 -99.64 9.82 44.29
C LEU A 454 -98.33 9.16 44.82
N GLN A 455 -97.22 9.86 45.13
CA GLN A 455 -96.89 11.28 45.33
C GLN A 455 -95.56 11.68 44.63
N LEU A 456 -95.36 12.93 44.16
CA LEU A 456 -94.63 14.05 44.84
C LEU A 456 -93.21 13.66 45.35
N SER A 457 -92.14 14.44 45.18
CA SER A 457 -92.03 15.89 44.93
C SER A 457 -90.62 16.34 44.50
N ASN A 458 -90.52 17.62 44.09
CA ASN A 458 -89.35 18.53 44.10
C ASN A 458 -88.18 18.25 43.14
N ILE A 459 -87.82 19.14 42.19
CA ILE A 459 -87.52 20.59 42.18
C ILE A 459 -86.01 20.86 42.26
N VAL A 460 -85.48 21.31 41.11
CA VAL A 460 -84.49 22.38 40.89
C VAL A 460 -83.24 22.39 41.78
N THR A 461 -82.09 22.09 41.18
CA THR A 461 -81.14 23.15 40.75
C THR A 461 -80.35 22.70 39.53
#